data_AF-A0A517ZMG3-F1
#
_entry.id   AF-A0A517ZMG3-F1
#
_cell.length_a   1.000
_cell.length_b   1.000
_cell.length_c   1.000
_cell.angle_alpha   90.00
_cell.angle_beta   90.00
_cell.angle_gamma   90.00
#
_symmetry.space_group_name_H-M   'P 1'
#
loop_
_entity.id
_entity.type
_entity.pdbx_description
1 polymer ?
#
loop_
_entity_poly.entity_id
_entity_poly.type
_entity_poly.pdbx_seq_one_letter_code
_entity_poly.pdbx_strand_id
1 'polypeptide(L)'
;MGLWDMLFGGGCPASVDVSGDHIWMSHAAKFHGIGRQLTETGDSAGVLLIAHFDETLAQLDAITAADHFNVPVHAILAQDLSTDIAIRWRMEQTATIDLIVADRHPLWSVDGELLQFAGELPCRCRVAYHQSLQDPLVKRFTGAWLEPMLEQMGMKADEAISSPLVSKRIKAMQKRIEAKAFGNHRAASATEWFELNFPES
;
A
#
# COMPACT_ATOMS: atom_id res chain seq x y z
N MET A 1 -27.95 2.59 -20.82
CA MET A 1 -27.33 1.70 -19.83
C MET A 1 -27.25 0.32 -20.45
N GLY A 2 -26.05 -0.24 -20.57
CA GLY A 2 -25.76 -1.36 -21.46
C GLY A 2 -26.00 -2.72 -20.82
N LEU A 3 -26.41 -3.68 -21.66
CA LEU A 3 -26.66 -5.09 -21.34
C LEU A 3 -25.44 -5.84 -20.73
N TRP A 4 -24.26 -5.22 -20.79
CA TRP A 4 -22.98 -5.79 -20.36
C TRP A 4 -22.77 -5.76 -18.84
N ASP A 5 -23.39 -4.81 -18.12
CA ASP A 5 -23.24 -4.66 -16.65
C ASP A 5 -23.89 -5.80 -15.87
N MET A 6 -24.79 -6.57 -16.49
CA MET A 6 -25.54 -7.66 -15.84
C MET A 6 -24.84 -9.02 -15.89
N LEU A 7 -23.82 -9.21 -16.76
CA LEU A 7 -23.23 -10.53 -17.02
C LEU A 7 -21.88 -10.75 -16.35
N PHE A 8 -21.24 -9.71 -15.82
CA PHE A 8 -19.98 -9.81 -15.09
C PHE A 8 -20.15 -9.21 -13.70
N GLY A 9 -20.57 -10.04 -12.74
CA GLY A 9 -20.75 -9.64 -11.35
C GLY A 9 -19.51 -8.96 -10.78
N GLY A 10 -19.75 -7.78 -10.16
CA GLY A 10 -18.88 -7.20 -9.13
C GLY A 10 -17.54 -6.64 -9.61
N GLY A 11 -17.54 -5.77 -10.62
CA GLY A 11 -16.43 -4.83 -10.82
C GLY A 11 -16.39 -3.80 -9.70
N CYS A 12 -15.20 -3.50 -9.17
CA CYS A 12 -14.98 -2.42 -8.20
C CYS A 12 -15.64 -1.12 -8.71
N PRO A 13 -16.43 -0.38 -7.90
CA PRO A 13 -17.05 0.84 -8.37
C PRO A 13 -15.96 1.83 -8.81
N ALA A 14 -16.29 2.69 -9.79
CA ALA A 14 -15.38 3.67 -10.41
C ALA A 14 -14.75 4.71 -9.45
N SER A 15 -14.84 4.50 -8.14
CA SER A 15 -14.32 5.32 -7.06
C SER A 15 -12.92 4.92 -6.56
N VAL A 16 -12.43 3.70 -6.79
CA VAL A 16 -11.09 3.28 -6.34
C VAL A 16 -10.19 2.91 -7.51
N ASP A 17 -9.14 3.70 -7.72
CA ASP A 17 -8.07 3.43 -8.69
C ASP A 17 -6.84 2.88 -7.97
N VAL A 18 -6.30 1.76 -8.42
CA VAL A 18 -5.13 1.12 -7.79
C VAL A 18 -3.97 1.16 -8.77
N SER A 19 -2.97 2.01 -8.49
CA SER A 19 -1.82 2.24 -9.38
C SER A 19 -0.80 1.08 -9.37
N GLY A 20 -0.93 0.14 -8.43
CA GLY A 20 -0.07 -1.03 -8.27
C GLY A 20 1.04 -0.82 -7.24
N ASP A 21 2.05 -1.70 -7.27
CA ASP A 21 3.20 -1.66 -6.38
C ASP A 21 4.37 -0.86 -6.96
N HIS A 22 4.87 0.09 -6.19
CA HIS A 22 6.12 0.81 -6.37
C HIS A 22 7.22 0.13 -5.55
N ILE A 23 8.16 -0.52 -6.23
CA ILE A 23 9.24 -1.28 -5.60
C ILE A 23 10.52 -0.44 -5.56
N TRP A 24 11.12 -0.34 -4.38
CA TRP A 24 12.30 0.48 -4.09
C TRP A 24 13.51 -0.38 -3.71
N MET A 25 14.72 0.08 -4.04
CA MET A 25 15.96 -0.64 -3.76
C MET A 25 16.21 -0.83 -2.26
N SER A 26 15.81 0.15 -1.45
CA SER A 26 16.06 0.16 -0.01
C SER A 26 14.91 0.81 0.75
N HIS A 27 14.83 0.58 2.07
CA HIS A 27 13.87 1.29 2.93
C HIS A 27 14.07 2.81 2.87
N ALA A 28 15.31 3.29 2.89
CA ALA A 28 15.61 4.72 2.80
C ALA A 28 15.07 5.32 1.50
N ALA A 29 15.29 4.64 0.37
CA ALA A 29 14.76 5.07 -0.93
C ALA A 29 13.22 5.06 -0.94
N LYS A 30 12.59 4.03 -0.35
CA LYS A 30 11.13 3.94 -0.21
C LYS A 30 10.56 5.16 0.50
N PHE A 31 11.07 5.47 1.70
CA PHE A 31 10.54 6.57 2.52
C PHE A 31 10.88 7.94 1.95
N HIS A 32 12.07 8.13 1.36
CA HIS A 32 12.38 9.34 0.60
C HIS A 32 11.43 9.52 -0.60
N GLY A 33 11.13 8.44 -1.31
CA GLY A 33 10.19 8.40 -2.43
C GLY A 33 8.76 8.77 -2.03
N ILE A 34 8.28 8.25 -0.90
CA ILE A 34 6.98 8.63 -0.32
C ILE A 34 6.99 10.13 0.01
N GLY A 35 8.03 10.64 0.66
CA GLY A 35 8.19 12.07 0.94
C GLY A 35 8.10 12.94 -0.32
N ARG A 36 8.81 12.56 -1.40
CA ARG A 36 8.71 13.26 -2.69
C ARG A 36 7.29 13.25 -3.26
N GLN A 37 6.61 12.10 -3.24
CA GLN A 37 5.24 12.01 -3.72
C GLN A 37 4.27 12.92 -2.95
N LEU A 38 4.47 13.10 -1.64
CA LEU A 38 3.68 14.01 -0.82
C LEU A 38 3.86 15.48 -1.21
N THR A 39 5.04 15.86 -1.71
CA THR A 39 5.27 17.21 -2.24
C THR A 39 4.67 17.43 -3.63
N GLU A 40 4.36 16.33 -4.34
CA GLU A 40 3.89 16.29 -5.73
C GLU A 40 2.41 15.87 -5.86
N THR A 41 1.63 15.94 -4.77
CA THR A 41 0.24 15.42 -4.65
C THR A 41 -0.79 15.94 -5.67
N GLY A 42 -0.42 16.89 -6.52
CA GLY A 42 -1.23 17.33 -7.66
C GLY A 42 -2.60 17.86 -7.23
N ASP A 43 -3.65 17.21 -7.73
CA ASP A 43 -5.06 17.54 -7.53
C ASP A 43 -5.70 16.86 -6.30
N SER A 44 -4.91 16.19 -5.46
CA SER A 44 -5.39 15.50 -4.27
C SER A 44 -5.97 16.48 -3.25
N ALA A 45 -7.10 16.12 -2.66
CA ALA A 45 -7.74 16.87 -1.58
C ALA A 45 -7.17 16.49 -0.20
N GLY A 46 -6.38 15.41 -0.11
CA GLY A 46 -5.74 14.92 1.11
C GLY A 46 -5.06 13.58 0.89
N VAL A 47 -4.07 13.28 1.74
CA VAL A 47 -3.31 12.03 1.67
C VAL A 47 -3.39 11.26 2.97
N LEU A 48 -3.78 9.99 2.87
CA LEU A 48 -3.64 9.01 3.93
C LEU A 48 -2.35 8.21 3.70
N LEU A 49 -1.42 8.33 4.64
CA LEU A 49 -0.26 7.45 4.72
C LEU A 49 -0.65 6.27 5.61
N ILE A 50 -0.63 5.05 5.05
CA ILE A 50 -1.16 3.88 5.71
C ILE A 50 -0.02 2.90 6.00
N ALA A 51 0.05 2.44 7.23
CA ALA A 51 0.94 1.37 7.65
C ALA A 51 0.13 0.19 8.21
N HIS A 52 0.55 -1.03 7.93
CA HIS A 52 0.03 -2.22 8.60
C HIS A 52 0.72 -2.48 9.94
N PHE A 53 1.90 -1.90 10.17
CA PHE A 53 2.73 -2.17 11.34
C PHE A 53 3.18 -0.88 12.06
N ASP A 54 3.29 -0.95 13.39
CA ASP A 54 3.68 0.17 14.25
C ASP A 54 5.06 0.75 13.88
N GLU A 55 6.04 -0.09 13.52
CA GLU A 55 7.36 0.36 13.07
C GLU A 55 7.28 1.20 11.79
N THR A 56 6.45 0.80 10.83
CA THR A 56 6.24 1.55 9.59
C THR A 56 5.51 2.86 9.87
N LEU A 57 4.52 2.85 10.77
CA LEU A 57 3.82 4.06 11.17
C LEU A 57 4.79 5.08 11.77
N ALA A 58 5.70 4.66 12.65
CA ALA A 58 6.70 5.56 13.23
C ALA A 58 7.60 6.22 12.16
N GLN A 59 7.91 5.52 11.06
CA GLN A 59 8.64 6.11 9.93
C GLN A 59 7.79 7.13 9.15
N LEU A 60 6.50 6.86 8.97
CA LEU A 60 5.56 7.79 8.33
C LEU A 60 5.34 9.04 9.20
N ASP A 61 5.22 8.89 10.51
CA ASP A 61 5.12 10.01 11.44
C ASP A 61 6.34 10.94 11.33
N ALA A 62 7.55 10.37 11.23
CA ALA A 62 8.77 11.15 11.02
C ALA A 62 8.74 11.97 9.72
N ILE A 63 8.17 11.43 8.63
CA ILE A 63 7.97 12.16 7.37
C ILE A 63 6.98 13.30 7.58
N THR A 64 5.86 13.03 8.25
CA THR A 64 4.81 14.04 8.42
C THR A 64 5.18 15.18 9.38
N ALA A 65 6.12 14.93 10.30
CA ALA A 65 6.62 15.94 11.22
C ALA A 65 7.62 16.93 10.58
N ALA A 66 8.26 16.54 9.47
CA ALA A 66 9.37 17.29 8.87
C ALA A 66 8.90 18.39 7.90
N ASP A 67 7.71 18.24 7.31
CA ASP A 67 7.29 19.04 6.16
C ASP A 67 5.93 19.71 6.35
N HIS A 68 5.76 20.86 5.70
CA HIS A 68 4.46 21.50 5.50
C HIS A 68 3.95 21.13 4.11
N PHE A 69 3.05 20.16 4.04
CA PHE A 69 2.43 19.75 2.78
C PHE A 69 1.31 20.71 2.37
N ASN A 70 1.05 20.78 1.06
CA ASN A 70 0.01 21.64 0.50
C ASN A 70 -1.41 21.15 0.82
N VAL A 71 -1.54 19.88 1.18
CA VAL A 71 -2.81 19.20 1.47
C VAL A 71 -2.73 18.56 2.86
N PRO A 72 -3.87 18.29 3.52
CA PRO A 72 -3.87 17.51 4.75
C PRO A 72 -3.23 16.13 4.53
N VAL A 73 -2.21 15.81 5.32
CA VAL A 73 -1.57 14.50 5.34
C VAL A 73 -1.77 13.87 6.71
N HIS A 74 -2.13 12.60 6.75
CA HIS A 74 -2.31 11.87 8.00
C HIS A 74 -1.75 10.47 7.90
N ALA A 75 -0.83 10.13 8.81
CA ALA A 75 -0.34 8.78 8.98
C ALA A 75 -1.24 8.00 9.96
N ILE A 76 -1.55 6.75 9.62
CA ILE A 76 -2.46 5.91 10.40
C ILE A 76 -2.18 4.42 10.20
N LEU A 77 -2.49 3.60 11.21
CA LEU A 77 -2.54 2.15 11.04
C LEU A 77 -3.75 1.73 10.20
N ALA A 78 -3.57 0.75 9.33
CA ALA A 78 -4.64 0.19 8.50
C ALA A 78 -5.82 -0.30 9.33
N GLN A 79 -5.56 -0.92 10.49
CA GLN A 79 -6.58 -1.41 11.42
C GLN A 79 -7.40 -0.29 12.10
N ASP A 80 -6.90 0.94 12.09
CA ASP A 80 -7.55 2.08 12.74
C ASP A 80 -8.26 3.00 11.71
N LEU A 81 -8.31 2.60 10.44
CA LEU A 81 -9.01 3.33 9.39
C LEU A 81 -10.52 3.42 9.69
N SER A 82 -11.05 4.64 9.57
CA SER A 82 -12.47 4.94 9.72
C SER A 82 -12.92 5.92 8.65
N THR A 83 -14.14 5.74 8.13
CA THR A 83 -14.76 6.63 7.14
C THR A 83 -15.04 8.03 7.69
N ASP A 84 -14.93 8.22 9.01
CA ASP A 84 -14.96 9.53 9.67
C ASP A 84 -13.90 10.50 9.12
N ILE A 85 -12.84 9.99 8.49
CA ILE A 85 -11.86 10.80 7.77
C ILE A 85 -12.51 11.73 6.74
N ALA A 86 -13.53 11.24 6.02
CA ALA A 86 -14.23 12.00 5.01
C ALA A 86 -14.97 13.19 5.64
N ILE A 87 -15.56 12.98 6.83
CA ILE A 87 -16.22 14.04 7.60
C ILE A 87 -15.18 15.03 8.10
N ARG A 88 -14.08 14.55 8.68
CA ARG A 88 -12.99 15.37 9.23
C ARG A 88 -12.39 16.31 8.19
N TRP A 89 -12.22 15.83 6.96
CA TRP A 89 -11.68 16.63 5.86
C TRP A 89 -12.74 17.33 5.02
N ARG A 90 -14.03 17.21 5.36
CA ARG A 90 -15.15 17.79 4.60
C ARG A 90 -15.13 17.39 3.13
N MET A 91 -14.92 16.10 2.87
CA MET A 91 -14.76 15.56 1.52
C MET A 91 -16.06 15.66 0.71
N GLU A 92 -15.95 16.21 -0.49
CA GLU A 92 -17.00 16.23 -1.50
C GLU A 92 -16.87 15.03 -2.44
N GLN A 93 -17.95 14.63 -3.11
CA GLN A 93 -17.94 13.48 -4.02
C GLN A 93 -17.02 13.66 -5.24
N THR A 94 -16.73 14.91 -5.60
CA THR A 94 -15.84 15.30 -6.69
C THR A 94 -14.37 15.28 -6.30
N ALA A 95 -14.06 15.22 -5.01
CA ALA A 95 -12.69 15.18 -4.51
C ALA A 95 -12.00 13.87 -4.90
N THR A 96 -10.67 13.93 -5.00
CA THR A 96 -9.80 12.76 -5.08
C THR A 96 -8.88 12.77 -3.88
N ILE A 97 -8.72 11.64 -3.20
CA ILE A 97 -7.72 11.48 -2.15
C ILE A 97 -6.72 10.40 -2.52
N ASP A 98 -5.51 10.52 -2.00
CA ASP A 98 -4.47 9.52 -2.16
C ASP A 98 -4.34 8.66 -0.91
N LEU A 99 -4.33 7.35 -1.09
CA LEU A 99 -4.00 6.36 -0.08
C LEU A 99 -2.64 5.78 -0.45
N ILE A 100 -1.60 6.15 0.29
CA ILE A 100 -0.24 5.65 0.10
C ILE A 100 0.04 4.63 1.18
N VAL A 101 0.11 3.36 0.80
CA VAL A 101 0.35 2.25 1.71
C VAL A 101 1.85 1.93 1.73
N ALA A 102 2.50 2.06 2.88
CA ALA A 102 3.96 2.02 3.02
C ALA A 102 4.55 0.63 3.29
N ASP A 103 3.68 -0.34 3.54
CA ASP A 103 3.98 -1.76 3.63
C ASP A 103 2.79 -2.58 3.08
N ARG A 104 3.00 -3.87 2.85
CA ARG A 104 1.96 -4.81 2.42
C ARG A 104 1.73 -5.75 3.58
N HIS A 105 0.47 -6.01 3.92
CA HIS A 105 0.23 -7.04 4.93
C HIS A 105 0.58 -8.41 4.34
N PRO A 106 1.17 -9.35 5.11
CA PRO A 106 1.47 -10.69 4.60
C PRO A 106 0.25 -11.48 4.12
N LEU A 107 -0.93 -11.18 4.68
CA LEU A 107 -2.22 -11.76 4.27
C LEU A 107 -2.91 -10.90 3.22
N TRP A 108 -3.42 -11.55 2.16
CA TRP A 108 -4.12 -10.87 1.07
C TRP A 108 -5.49 -10.31 1.51
N SER A 109 -6.19 -10.98 2.43
CA SER A 109 -7.47 -10.50 2.97
C SER A 109 -7.37 -9.11 3.60
N VAL A 110 -6.30 -8.84 4.35
CA VAL A 110 -6.10 -7.55 5.03
C VAL A 110 -5.88 -6.39 4.04
N ASP A 111 -5.15 -6.63 2.94
CA ASP A 111 -5.09 -5.65 1.83
C ASP A 111 -6.48 -5.45 1.18
N GLY A 112 -7.29 -6.51 1.12
CA GLY A 112 -8.66 -6.45 0.62
C GLY A 112 -9.58 -5.58 1.49
N GLU A 113 -9.42 -5.62 2.81
CA GLU A 113 -10.14 -4.76 3.77
C GLU A 113 -9.80 -3.28 3.56
N LEU A 114 -8.53 -2.95 3.29
CA LEU A 114 -8.12 -1.57 2.95
C LEU A 114 -8.82 -1.08 1.67
N LEU A 115 -8.88 -1.93 0.64
CA LEU A 115 -9.58 -1.59 -0.61
C LEU A 115 -11.10 -1.47 -0.42
N GLN A 116 -11.69 -2.28 0.48
CA GLN A 116 -13.09 -2.14 0.86
C GLN A 116 -13.33 -0.79 1.54
N PHE A 117 -12.50 -0.42 2.53
CA PHE A 117 -12.54 0.89 3.17
C PHE A 117 -12.46 2.03 2.15
N ALA A 118 -11.53 1.97 1.20
CA ALA A 118 -11.41 2.97 0.14
C ALA A 118 -12.69 3.08 -0.72
N GLY A 119 -13.38 1.95 -0.95
CA GLY A 119 -14.64 1.89 -1.69
C GLY A 119 -15.84 2.43 -0.91
N GLU A 120 -15.76 2.50 0.42
CA GLU A 120 -16.81 3.07 1.29
C GLU A 120 -16.71 4.59 1.40
N LEU A 121 -15.59 5.19 1.01
CA LEU A 121 -15.41 6.64 1.02
C LEU A 121 -16.28 7.31 -0.05
N PRO A 122 -16.84 8.51 0.24
CA PRO A 122 -17.76 9.19 -0.68
C PRO A 122 -17.06 9.84 -1.88
N CYS A 123 -15.74 9.80 -1.95
CA CYS A 123 -14.89 10.47 -2.94
C CYS A 123 -14.06 9.46 -3.75
N ARG A 124 -13.35 9.95 -4.78
CA ARG A 124 -12.41 9.10 -5.52
C ARG A 124 -11.17 8.83 -4.67
N CYS A 125 -10.65 7.62 -4.74
CA CYS A 125 -9.46 7.17 -4.01
C CYS A 125 -8.44 6.63 -5.00
N ARG A 126 -7.22 7.14 -4.97
CA ARG A 126 -6.07 6.53 -5.67
C ARG A 126 -5.23 5.80 -4.63
N VAL A 127 -5.05 4.50 -4.81
CA VAL A 127 -4.31 3.64 -3.88
C VAL A 127 -2.98 3.25 -4.52
N ALA A 128 -1.87 3.63 -3.89
CA ALA A 128 -0.52 3.27 -4.29
C ALA A 128 0.17 2.49 -3.17
N TYR A 129 0.82 1.37 -3.51
CA TYR A 129 1.56 0.58 -2.54
C TYR A 129 3.05 0.81 -2.74
N HIS A 130 3.79 1.04 -1.66
CA HIS A 130 5.24 1.22 -1.68
C HIS A 130 5.89 0.08 -0.93
N GLN A 131 6.76 -0.66 -1.60
CA GLN A 131 7.53 -1.76 -1.02
C GLN A 131 9.01 -1.58 -1.28
N SER A 132 9.84 -2.04 -0.37
CA SER A 132 11.28 -2.15 -0.53
C SER A 132 11.64 -3.60 -0.83
N LEU A 133 12.71 -3.81 -1.61
CA LEU A 133 13.34 -5.13 -1.75
C LEU A 133 13.84 -5.69 -0.42
N GLN A 134 13.99 -4.82 0.58
CA GLN A 134 14.40 -5.17 1.92
C GLN A 134 13.22 -5.52 2.85
N ASP A 135 11.98 -5.30 2.42
CA ASP A 135 10.79 -5.60 3.23
C ASP A 135 10.65 -7.12 3.43
N PRO A 136 10.21 -7.60 4.62
CA PRO A 136 10.16 -9.03 4.94
C PRO A 136 9.30 -9.88 3.99
N LEU A 137 8.20 -9.33 3.49
CA LEU A 137 7.34 -9.98 2.50
C LEU A 137 8.07 -10.17 1.17
N VAL A 138 8.74 -9.11 0.71
CA VAL A 138 9.44 -9.11 -0.57
C VAL A 138 10.66 -10.02 -0.49
N LYS A 139 11.51 -9.88 0.54
CA LYS A 139 12.72 -10.69 0.76
C LYS A 139 12.50 -12.20 0.74
N ARG A 140 11.39 -12.68 1.30
CA ARG A 140 11.07 -14.13 1.33
C ARG A 140 10.83 -14.71 -0.06
N PHE A 141 10.52 -13.87 -1.04
CA PHE A 141 10.12 -14.29 -2.37
C PHE A 141 10.84 -13.55 -3.51
N THR A 142 11.84 -12.71 -3.18
CA THR A 142 12.68 -11.99 -4.15
C THR A 142 13.50 -12.95 -4.98
N GLY A 143 14.09 -13.98 -4.34
CA GLY A 143 14.90 -15.08 -4.92
C GLY A 143 15.29 -14.98 -6.40
N ALA A 144 15.09 -16.07 -7.15
CA ALA A 144 15.69 -16.26 -8.48
C ALA A 144 15.14 -15.37 -9.62
N TRP A 145 14.13 -14.53 -9.38
CA TRP A 145 13.44 -13.81 -10.46
C TRP A 145 13.56 -12.29 -10.37
N LEU A 146 13.64 -11.73 -9.15
CA LEU A 146 13.56 -10.29 -8.98
C LEU A 146 14.93 -9.66 -9.21
N GLU A 147 16.00 -10.22 -8.64
CA GLU A 147 17.38 -9.76 -8.86
C GLU A 147 17.76 -9.61 -10.36
N PRO A 148 17.62 -10.63 -11.23
CA PRO A 148 17.94 -10.48 -12.65
C PRO A 148 17.01 -9.50 -13.38
N MET A 149 15.75 -9.37 -12.95
CA MET A 149 14.82 -8.40 -13.52
C MET A 149 15.22 -6.96 -13.14
N LEU A 150 15.63 -6.73 -11.89
CA LEU A 150 16.08 -5.44 -11.39
C LEU A 150 17.38 -5.00 -12.07
N GLU A 151 18.33 -5.93 -12.25
CA GLU A 151 19.56 -5.71 -13.01
C GLU A 151 19.26 -5.35 -14.47
N GLN A 152 18.35 -6.07 -15.13
CA GLN A 152 17.94 -5.78 -16.52
C GLN A 152 17.21 -4.45 -16.67
N MET A 153 16.48 -4.01 -15.66
CA MET A 153 15.75 -2.74 -15.69
C MET A 153 16.63 -1.52 -15.36
N GLY A 154 17.90 -1.72 -14.99
CA GLY A 154 18.83 -0.62 -14.71
C GLY A 154 18.37 0.27 -13.57
N MET A 155 17.74 -0.31 -12.55
CA MET A 155 17.11 0.43 -11.45
C MET A 155 18.11 1.34 -10.74
N LYS A 156 17.79 2.63 -10.67
CA LYS A 156 18.58 3.58 -9.88
C LYS A 156 18.19 3.49 -8.40
N ALA A 157 19.10 3.91 -7.54
CA ALA A 157 18.91 3.84 -6.09
C ALA A 157 17.70 4.66 -5.60
N ASP A 158 17.30 5.69 -6.34
CA ASP A 158 16.29 6.70 -6.00
C ASP A 158 15.02 6.65 -6.88
N GLU A 159 14.90 5.63 -7.74
CA GLU A 159 13.76 5.43 -8.63
C GLU A 159 13.00 4.14 -8.25
N ALA A 160 11.68 4.21 -8.21
CA ALA A 160 10.84 3.03 -8.01
C ALA A 160 10.58 2.31 -9.32
N ILE A 161 10.49 0.99 -9.27
CA ILE A 161 9.94 0.19 -10.35
C ILE A 161 8.46 -0.06 -10.07
N SER A 162 7.61 0.33 -11.03
CA SER A 162 6.22 -0.12 -11.08
C SER A 162 6.02 -1.06 -12.27
N SER A 163 5.46 -2.23 -12.00
CA SER A 163 5.13 -3.22 -13.03
C SER A 163 3.90 -4.04 -12.61
N PRO A 164 2.90 -4.19 -13.50
CA PRO A 164 1.75 -5.06 -13.25
C PRO A 164 2.15 -6.51 -12.96
N LEU A 165 3.25 -6.99 -13.55
CA LEU A 165 3.76 -8.34 -13.32
C LEU A 165 4.25 -8.51 -11.88
N VAL A 166 4.93 -7.50 -11.33
CA VAL A 166 5.43 -7.51 -9.95
C VAL A 166 4.28 -7.50 -8.97
N SER A 167 3.32 -6.58 -9.17
CA SER A 167 2.12 -6.48 -8.33
C SER A 167 1.33 -7.81 -8.30
N LYS A 168 1.18 -8.46 -9.47
CA LYS A 168 0.55 -9.79 -9.58
C LYS A 168 1.30 -10.87 -8.81
N ARG A 169 2.64 -10.83 -8.78
CA ARG A 169 3.46 -11.80 -8.03
C ARG A 169 3.36 -11.59 -6.52
N ILE A 170 3.41 -10.34 -6.05
CA ILE A 170 3.20 -10.00 -4.63
C ILE A 170 1.84 -10.53 -4.17
N LYS A 171 0.77 -10.27 -4.93
CA LYS A 171 -0.56 -10.81 -4.65
C LYS A 171 -0.58 -12.35 -4.59
N ALA A 172 0.11 -13.03 -5.51
CA ALA A 172 0.18 -14.49 -5.51
C ALA A 172 0.94 -15.04 -4.29
N MET A 173 1.95 -14.31 -3.81
CA MET A 173 2.70 -14.66 -2.60
C MET A 173 1.82 -14.49 -1.35
N GLN A 174 1.16 -13.36 -1.20
CA GLN A 174 0.25 -13.11 -0.06
C GLN A 174 -0.82 -14.21 0.04
N LYS A 175 -1.42 -14.62 -1.09
CA LYS A 175 -2.37 -15.74 -1.11
C LYS A 175 -1.76 -17.08 -0.70
N ARG A 176 -0.47 -17.32 -1.00
CA ARG A 176 0.25 -18.54 -0.58
C ARG A 176 0.58 -18.51 0.91
N ILE A 177 0.95 -17.34 1.43
CA ILE A 177 1.17 -17.12 2.87
C ILE A 177 -0.15 -17.33 3.61
N GLU A 178 -1.21 -16.68 3.16
CA GLU A 178 -2.54 -16.76 3.77
C GLU A 178 -3.09 -18.19 3.82
N ALA A 179 -2.86 -19.00 2.79
CA ALA A 179 -3.26 -20.41 2.80
C ALA A 179 -2.50 -21.30 3.82
N LYS A 180 -1.40 -20.80 4.39
CA LYS A 180 -0.49 -21.57 5.24
C LYS A 180 -0.23 -20.90 6.60
N ALA A 181 -0.62 -19.64 6.77
CA ALA A 181 -0.43 -18.90 8.01
C ALA A 181 -1.22 -19.57 9.14
N PHE A 182 -0.60 -19.66 10.32
CA PHE A 182 -1.23 -20.25 11.50
C PHE A 182 -2.27 -19.33 12.15
N GLY A 183 -2.21 -18.04 11.83
CA GLY A 183 -3.11 -17.03 12.35
C GLY A 183 -2.76 -15.63 11.85
N ASN A 184 -3.33 -14.64 12.53
CA ASN A 184 -3.04 -13.23 12.33
C ASN A 184 -2.83 -12.53 13.69
N HIS A 185 -1.92 -13.08 14.49
CA HIS A 185 -1.48 -12.49 15.75
C HIS A 185 -0.85 -11.12 15.49
N ARG A 186 -1.28 -10.12 16.27
CA ARG A 186 -0.77 -8.76 16.20
C ARG A 186 0.75 -8.74 16.44
N ALA A 187 1.43 -7.95 15.63
CA ALA A 187 2.87 -7.73 15.69
C ALA A 187 3.17 -6.25 15.45
N ALA A 188 4.28 -5.75 16.00
CA ALA A 188 4.75 -4.39 15.81
C ALA A 188 5.45 -4.19 14.45
N SER A 189 5.89 -5.29 13.82
CA SER A 189 6.57 -5.29 12.52
C SER A 189 6.19 -6.48 11.65
N ALA A 190 6.41 -6.35 10.33
CA ALA A 190 6.22 -7.47 9.40
C ALA A 190 7.15 -8.66 9.72
N THR A 191 8.37 -8.40 10.22
CA THR A 191 9.31 -9.46 10.63
C THR A 191 8.73 -10.27 11.77
N GLU A 192 8.30 -9.60 12.84
CA GLU A 192 7.67 -10.23 14.00
C GLU A 192 6.38 -10.94 13.59
N TRP A 193 5.59 -10.36 12.68
CA TRP A 193 4.39 -11.01 12.16
C TRP A 193 4.72 -12.37 11.54
N PHE A 194 5.77 -12.46 10.72
CA PHE A 194 6.18 -13.74 10.13
C PHE A 194 6.69 -14.73 11.19
N GLU A 195 7.40 -14.27 12.22
CA GLU A 195 7.85 -15.14 13.31
C GLU A 195 6.68 -15.74 14.10
N LEU A 196 5.64 -14.95 14.36
CA LEU A 196 4.47 -15.38 15.12
C LEU A 196 3.48 -16.21 14.29
N ASN A 197 3.31 -15.87 13.01
CA ASN A 197 2.21 -16.39 12.19
C ASN A 197 2.67 -17.33 11.06
N PHE A 198 3.98 -17.40 10.80
CA PHE A 198 4.56 -18.16 9.70
C PHE A 198 6.00 -18.69 9.97
N PRO A 199 6.27 -19.33 11.12
CA PRO A 199 7.63 -19.64 11.59
C PRO A 199 8.40 -20.72 10.80
N GLU A 200 7.73 -21.55 9.99
CA GLU A 200 8.33 -22.75 9.37
C GLU A 200 8.38 -22.71 7.82
N SER A 201 8.62 -21.54 7.22
CA SER A 201 8.60 -21.37 5.75
C SER A 201 9.85 -20.73 5.16
#